data_AF-A0A7W1GS37-F1
#
_entry.id   AF-A0A7W1GS37-F1
#
_cell.length_a   1.000
_cell.length_b   1.000
_cell.length_c   1.000
_cell.angle_alpha   90.00
_cell.angle_beta   90.00
_cell.angle_gamma   90.00
#
_symmetry.space_group_name_H-M   'P 1'
#
loop_
_entity.id
_entity.type
_entity.pdbx_description
1 polymer ?
#
loop_
_entity_poly.entity_id
_entity_poly.type
_entity_poly.pdbx_seq_one_letter_code
_entity_poly.pdbx_strand_id
1 'polypeptide(L)'
;MTFFKLYLVSLVVFFAIDLFWLGIIAKNLYKEQIGSLMANQVRYGPAILFYCLYIAGLVFFAVLPVFNEGNWVSALLYGGFFGLVCYATYDLTNLATLKGWPMKIVVYDLLWGTFISGVTCLTTFWIGNHWKSYFT
;
A
#
# COMPACT_ATOMS: atom_id res chain seq x y z
N MET A 1 6.88 21.05 6.45
CA MET A 1 7.24 20.60 5.08
C MET A 1 7.61 19.12 5.01
N THR A 2 8.13 18.53 6.09
CA THR A 2 8.55 17.13 6.19
C THR A 2 7.50 16.13 5.71
N PHE A 3 6.25 16.25 6.18
CA PHE A 3 5.16 15.36 5.77
C PHE A 3 4.98 15.32 4.25
N PHE A 4 4.94 16.49 3.60
CA PHE A 4 4.74 16.57 2.15
C PHE A 4 5.92 15.95 1.37
N LYS A 5 7.16 16.15 1.85
CA LYS A 5 8.34 15.54 1.23
C LYS A 5 8.31 14.01 1.37
N LEU A 6 8.00 13.50 2.56
CA LEU A 6 7.84 12.06 2.81
C LEU A 6 6.69 11.48 1.97
N TYR A 7 5.59 12.24 1.82
CA TYR A 7 4.47 11.86 0.98
C TYR A 7 4.88 11.68 -0.48
N LEU A 8 5.61 12.63 -1.07
CA LEU A 8 6.07 12.52 -2.44
C LEU A 8 7.02 11.33 -2.65
N VAL A 9 7.93 11.08 -1.71
CA VAL A 9 8.82 9.92 -1.77
C VAL A 9 8.02 8.61 -1.66
N SER A 10 7.15 8.49 -0.66
CA SER A 10 6.28 7.32 -0.48
C SER A 10 5.43 7.06 -1.73
N LEU A 11 4.87 8.12 -2.34
CA LEU A 11 4.08 8.03 -3.55
C LEU A 11 4.89 7.40 -4.69
N VAL A 12 6.08 7.94 -4.98
CA VAL A 12 6.95 7.43 -6.05
C VAL A 12 7.38 5.99 -5.78
N VAL A 13 7.80 5.68 -4.56
CA VAL A 13 8.25 4.33 -4.18
C VAL A 13 7.11 3.33 -4.30
N PHE A 14 5.94 3.65 -3.74
CA PHE A 14 4.78 2.77 -3.79
C PHE A 14 4.35 2.49 -5.23
N PHE A 15 4.21 3.53 -6.06
CA PHE A 15 3.82 3.37 -7.46
C PHE A 15 4.85 2.56 -8.26
N ALA A 16 6.14 2.76 -8.03
CA ALA A 16 7.18 1.98 -8.71
C ALA A 16 7.05 0.47 -8.44
N ILE A 17 6.68 0.10 -7.21
CA ILE A 17 6.48 -1.31 -6.81
C ILE A 17 5.12 -1.83 -7.28
N ASP A 18 4.05 -1.04 -7.12
CA ASP A 18 2.67 -1.47 -7.41
C ASP A 18 2.40 -1.67 -8.91
N LEU A 19 3.00 -0.83 -9.76
CA LEU A 19 2.87 -0.98 -11.22
C LEU A 19 3.43 -2.31 -11.71
N PHE A 20 4.47 -2.84 -11.06
CA PHE A 20 5.00 -4.17 -11.36
C PHE A 20 3.98 -5.27 -11.02
N TRP A 21 3.34 -5.19 -9.86
CA TRP A 21 2.30 -6.13 -9.45
C TRP A 21 1.09 -6.11 -10.38
N LEU A 22 0.55 -4.92 -10.66
CA LEU A 22 -0.60 -4.75 -11.54
C LEU A 22 -0.31 -5.18 -12.98
N GLY A 23 0.90 -4.91 -13.48
CA GLY A 23 1.29 -5.23 -14.85
C GLY A 23 1.50 -6.72 -15.11
N ILE A 24 1.99 -7.46 -14.12
CA ILE A 24 2.52 -8.81 -14.33
C ILE A 24 1.72 -9.88 -13.60
N ILE A 25 1.41 -9.66 -12.32
CA ILE A 25 0.90 -10.71 -11.43
C ILE A 25 -0.62 -10.61 -11.28
N ALA A 26 -1.11 -9.41 -10.96
CA ALA A 26 -2.51 -9.20 -10.62
C ALA A 26 -3.45 -9.39 -11.83
N LYS A 27 -3.04 -8.93 -13.02
CA LYS A 27 -3.94 -8.85 -14.18
C LYS A 27 -4.63 -10.17 -14.52
N ASN A 28 -3.88 -11.27 -14.57
CA ASN A 28 -4.45 -12.58 -14.91
C ASN A 28 -5.18 -13.19 -13.72
N LEU A 29 -4.59 -13.10 -12.52
CA LEU A 29 -5.18 -13.64 -11.30
C LEU A 29 -6.57 -13.05 -11.02
N TYR A 30 -6.70 -11.73 -11.04
CA TYR A 30 -7.97 -11.06 -10.74
C TYR A 30 -9.01 -11.32 -11.83
N LYS A 31 -8.61 -11.33 -13.11
CA LYS A 31 -9.52 -11.63 -14.21
C LYS A 31 -10.05 -13.06 -14.14
N GLU A 32 -9.24 -14.03 -13.76
CA GLU A 32 -9.65 -15.43 -13.59
C GLU A 32 -10.55 -15.63 -12.37
N GLN A 33 -10.25 -14.96 -11.26
CA GLN A 33 -10.88 -15.22 -9.97
C GLN A 33 -12.13 -14.35 -9.72
N ILE A 34 -12.13 -13.09 -10.16
CA ILE A 34 -13.24 -12.14 -9.96
C ILE A 34 -13.65 -11.40 -11.24
N GLY A 35 -13.30 -11.92 -12.41
CA GLY A 35 -13.57 -11.25 -13.69
C GLY A 35 -15.04 -10.89 -13.94
N SER A 36 -15.98 -11.68 -13.42
CA SER A 36 -17.41 -11.39 -13.50
C SER A 36 -17.85 -10.18 -12.66
N LEU A 37 -17.06 -9.79 -11.65
CA LEU A 37 -17.28 -8.62 -10.80
C LEU A 37 -16.55 -7.37 -11.30
N MET A 38 -15.61 -7.53 -12.23
CA MET A 38 -14.80 -6.42 -12.74
C MET A 38 -15.63 -5.49 -13.62
N ALA A 39 -15.44 -4.19 -13.45
CA ALA A 39 -16.05 -3.19 -14.33
C ALA A 39 -15.47 -3.27 -15.75
N ASN A 40 -16.30 -3.03 -16.76
CA ASN A 40 -15.88 -2.98 -18.17
C ASN A 40 -14.81 -1.90 -18.43
N GLN A 41 -14.80 -0.84 -17.63
CA GLN A 41 -13.83 0.26 -17.70
C GLN A 41 -13.37 0.66 -16.31
N VAL A 42 -12.09 1.02 -16.20
CA VAL A 42 -11.49 1.50 -14.95
C VAL A 42 -12.10 2.85 -14.57
N ARG A 43 -12.59 2.96 -13.34
CA ARG A 43 -13.07 4.23 -12.77
C ARG A 43 -11.88 4.97 -12.15
N TYR A 44 -11.26 5.85 -12.92
CA TYR A 44 -10.03 6.55 -12.50
C TYR A 44 -10.21 7.45 -11.26
N GLY A 45 -11.37 8.09 -11.09
CA GLY A 45 -11.63 8.97 -9.95
C GLY A 45 -11.44 8.28 -8.59
N PRO A 46 -12.20 7.20 -8.29
CA PRO A 46 -12.01 6.40 -7.08
C PRO A 46 -10.59 5.84 -6.93
N ALA A 47 -9.96 5.39 -8.02
CA ALA A 47 -8.60 4.86 -7.99
C ALA A 47 -7.57 5.92 -7.55
N ILE A 48 -7.61 7.10 -8.15
CA ILE A 48 -6.72 8.22 -7.79
C ILE A 48 -6.95 8.62 -6.32
N LEU A 49 -8.21 8.75 -5.91
CA LEU A 49 -8.55 9.10 -4.53
C LEU A 49 -8.03 8.06 -3.53
N PHE A 50 -8.16 6.77 -3.85
CA PHE A 50 -7.58 5.68 -3.06
C PHE A 50 -6.07 5.87 -2.90
N TYR A 51 -5.31 6.01 -3.99
CA TYR A 51 -3.86 6.16 -3.90
C TYR A 51 -3.47 7.40 -3.08
N CYS A 52 -4.15 8.53 -3.28
CA CYS A 52 -3.86 9.74 -2.54
C CYS A 52 -4.10 9.57 -1.02
N LEU A 53 -5.23 8.97 -0.63
CA LEU A 53 -5.58 8.74 0.76
C LEU A 53 -4.74 7.65 1.41
N TYR A 54 -4.48 6.56 0.69
CA TYR A 54 -3.69 5.44 1.17
C TYR A 54 -2.27 5.88 1.53
N ILE A 55 -1.62 6.62 0.62
CA ILE A 55 -0.27 7.14 0.86
C ILE A 55 -0.26 8.18 1.97
N ALA A 56 -1.28 9.03 2.07
CA ALA A 56 -1.40 9.99 3.18
C ALA A 56 -1.51 9.27 4.51
N GLY A 57 -2.35 8.22 4.59
CA GLY A 57 -2.50 7.36 5.76
C GLY A 57 -1.21 6.63 6.12
N LEU A 58 -0.55 5.99 5.14
CA LEU A 58 0.73 5.31 5.34
C LEU A 58 1.78 6.27 5.90
N VAL A 59 1.86 7.49 5.37
CA VAL A 59 2.81 8.49 5.85
C VAL A 59 2.46 8.94 7.27
N PHE A 60 1.18 9.22 7.53
CA PHE A 60 0.73 9.71 8.83
C PHE A 60 0.90 8.67 9.95
N PHE A 61 0.50 7.42 9.70
CA PHE A 61 0.47 6.37 10.73
C PHE A 61 1.76 5.56 10.82
N ALA A 62 2.57 5.48 9.76
CA ALA A 62 3.78 4.66 9.76
C ALA A 62 5.06 5.46 9.48
N VAL A 63 5.15 6.15 8.34
CA VAL A 63 6.42 6.76 7.90
C VAL A 63 6.85 7.89 8.83
N LEU A 64 5.95 8.83 9.15
CA LEU A 64 6.28 10.00 9.95
C LEU A 64 6.69 9.63 11.38
N PRO A 65 5.95 8.76 12.12
CA PRO A 65 6.40 8.28 13.43
C PRO A 65 7.80 7.65 13.39
N VAL A 66 8.06 6.79 12.39
CA VAL A 66 9.33 6.07 12.30
C VAL A 66 10.48 6.99 11.84
N PHE A 67 10.21 7.97 10.99
CA PHE A 67 11.20 8.97 10.56
C PHE A 67 11.72 9.82 11.72
N ASN A 68 10.86 10.17 12.67
CA ASN A 68 11.23 11.03 13.79
C ASN A 68 12.08 10.28 14.83
N GLU A 69 11.63 9.10 15.27
CA GLU A 69 12.21 8.42 16.44
C GLU A 69 12.37 6.89 16.27
N GLY A 70 12.07 6.36 15.09
CA GLY A 70 12.08 4.93 14.84
C GLY A 70 13.38 4.39 14.25
N ASN A 71 13.37 3.08 13.99
CA ASN A 71 14.44 2.36 13.31
C ASN A 71 13.88 1.57 12.11
N TRP A 72 14.76 0.90 11.38
CA TRP A 72 14.38 0.13 10.19
C TRP A 72 13.39 -1.01 10.48
N VAL A 73 13.46 -1.62 11.68
CA VAL A 73 12.52 -2.67 12.10
C VAL A 73 11.14 -2.06 12.32
N SER A 74 11.06 -0.93 13.03
CA SER A 74 9.82 -0.17 13.20
C SER A 74 9.21 0.24 11.86
N ALA A 75 10.04 0.60 10.86
CA ALA A 75 9.56 0.95 9.52
C ALA A 75 8.80 -0.21 8.87
N LEU A 76 9.40 -1.40 8.89
CA LEU A 76 8.79 -2.63 8.36
C LEU A 76 7.53 -3.00 9.12
N LEU A 77 7.57 -2.98 10.46
CA LEU A 77 6.43 -3.37 11.30
C LEU A 77 5.26 -2.40 11.15
N TYR A 78 5.50 -1.10 11.22
CA TYR A 78 4.43 -0.10 11.18
C TYR A 78 3.83 0.00 9.78
N GLY A 79 4.69 0.05 8.76
CA GLY A 79 4.25 0.07 7.36
C GLY A 79 3.53 -1.21 6.98
N GLY A 80 4.10 -2.36 7.33
CA GLY A 80 3.53 -3.66 7.02
C GLY A 80 2.21 -3.91 7.75
N PHE A 81 2.12 -3.57 9.03
CA PHE A 81 0.88 -3.72 9.78
C PHE A 81 -0.22 -2.77 9.28
N PHE A 82 0.12 -1.51 8.96
CA PHE A 82 -0.82 -0.59 8.31
C PHE A 82 -1.36 -1.20 7.01
N GLY A 83 -0.47 -1.74 6.17
CA GLY A 83 -0.83 -2.41 4.93
C GLY A 83 -1.75 -3.60 5.14
N LEU A 84 -1.41 -4.48 6.09
CA LEU A 84 -2.21 -5.64 6.47
C LEU A 84 -3.63 -5.22 6.87
N VAL A 85 -3.76 -4.22 7.74
CA VAL A 85 -5.07 -3.75 8.23
C VAL A 85 -5.92 -3.20 7.08
N CYS A 86 -5.34 -2.35 6.21
CA CYS A 86 -6.08 -1.79 5.08
C CYS A 86 -6.55 -2.86 4.09
N TYR A 87 -5.68 -3.79 3.71
CA TYR A 87 -6.04 -4.85 2.77
C TYR A 87 -7.02 -5.84 3.41
N ALA A 88 -6.85 -6.17 4.70
CA ALA A 88 -7.81 -6.98 5.45
C ALA A 88 -9.19 -6.36 5.53
N THR A 89 -9.28 -5.03 5.67
CA THR A 89 -10.55 -4.30 5.70
C THR A 89 -11.34 -4.48 4.40
N TYR A 90 -10.65 -4.60 3.26
CA TYR A 90 -11.33 -4.89 1.99
C TYR A 90 -11.62 -6.38 1.83
N ASP A 91 -10.58 -7.22 1.90
CA ASP A 91 -10.67 -8.62 1.51
C ASP A 91 -11.41 -9.49 2.51
N LEU A 92 -11.18 -9.32 3.81
CA LEU A 92 -11.87 -10.13 4.82
C LEU A 92 -13.35 -9.71 4.93
N THR A 93 -13.65 -8.43 4.75
CA THR A 93 -15.05 -7.95 4.69
C THR A 93 -15.76 -8.50 3.46
N ASN A 94 -15.12 -8.51 2.29
CA ASN A 94 -15.71 -9.12 1.10
C ASN A 94 -15.86 -10.64 1.25
N LEU A 95 -14.88 -11.32 1.84
CA LEU A 95 -14.98 -12.76 2.14
C LEU A 95 -16.14 -13.08 3.09
N ALA A 96 -16.42 -12.20 4.05
CA ALA A 96 -17.52 -12.36 4.99
C ALA A 96 -18.90 -12.02 4.40
N THR A 97 -18.98 -11.12 3.41
CA THR A 97 -20.25 -10.53 2.95
C THR A 97 -20.66 -10.95 1.54
N LEU A 98 -19.72 -11.29 0.66
CA LEU A 98 -19.99 -11.63 -0.74
C LEU A 98 -19.91 -13.14 -0.97
N LYS A 99 -20.92 -13.67 -1.67
CA LYS A 99 -20.94 -15.08 -2.05
C LYS A 99 -19.89 -15.37 -3.11
N GLY A 100 -19.00 -16.33 -2.82
CA GLY A 100 -17.99 -16.79 -3.79
C GLY A 100 -16.75 -15.91 -3.89
N TRP A 101 -16.48 -15.06 -2.89
CA TRP A 101 -15.22 -14.31 -2.84
C TRP A 101 -14.02 -15.28 -2.72
N PRO A 102 -13.02 -15.23 -3.62
CA PRO A 102 -11.96 -16.23 -3.64
C PRO A 102 -10.96 -16.06 -2.50
N MET A 103 -10.84 -17.08 -1.63
CA MET A 103 -9.83 -17.10 -0.55
C MET A 103 -8.40 -16.92 -1.09
N LYS A 104 -8.14 -17.36 -2.32
CA LYS A 104 -6.85 -17.17 -2.99
C LYS A 104 -6.50 -15.69 -3.14
N ILE A 105 -7.45 -14.83 -3.54
CA ILE A 105 -7.22 -13.37 -3.63
C ILE A 105 -6.93 -12.82 -2.23
N VAL A 106 -7.74 -13.17 -1.24
CA VAL A 106 -7.56 -12.71 0.15
C VAL A 106 -6.13 -12.94 0.62
N VAL A 107 -5.59 -14.15 0.46
CA VAL A 107 -4.22 -14.46 0.90
C VAL A 107 -3.18 -13.63 0.14
N TYR A 108 -3.30 -13.52 -1.18
CA TYR A 108 -2.35 -12.73 -1.97
C TYR A 108 -2.40 -11.24 -1.61
N ASP A 109 -3.58 -10.69 -1.44
CA ASP A 109 -3.81 -9.27 -1.19
C ASP A 109 -3.32 -8.89 0.21
N LEU A 110 -3.56 -9.72 1.23
CA LEU A 110 -2.99 -9.52 2.56
C LEU A 110 -1.46 -9.54 2.55
N LEU A 111 -0.86 -10.52 1.87
CA LEU A 111 0.60 -10.63 1.78
C LEU A 111 1.19 -9.45 0.99
N TRP A 112 0.58 -9.10 -0.15
CA TRP A 112 1.03 -8.00 -0.98
C TRP A 112 0.89 -6.67 -0.25
N GLY A 113 -0.27 -6.37 0.34
CA GLY A 113 -0.53 -5.15 1.09
C GLY A 113 0.44 -4.94 2.24
N THR A 114 0.73 -6.02 2.98
CA THR A 114 1.75 -6.02 4.04
C THR A 114 3.14 -5.73 3.46
N PHE A 115 3.52 -6.45 2.41
CA PHE A 115 4.84 -6.32 1.79
C PHE A 115 5.07 -4.92 1.21
N ILE A 116 4.19 -4.45 0.31
CA ILE A 116 4.37 -3.18 -0.39
C ILE A 116 4.41 -2.00 0.57
N SER A 117 3.57 -2.01 1.61
CA SER A 117 3.51 -0.93 2.59
C SER A 117 4.71 -0.93 3.52
N GLY A 118 5.15 -2.11 3.96
CA GLY A 118 6.36 -2.26 4.76
C GLY A 118 7.60 -1.81 4.00
N VAL A 119 7.77 -2.25 2.75
CA VAL A 119 8.89 -1.85 1.89
C VAL A 119 8.84 -0.35 1.58
N THR A 120 7.67 0.19 1.23
CA THR A 120 7.51 1.63 0.97
C THR A 120 7.90 2.46 2.19
N CYS A 121 7.45 2.06 3.39
CA CYS A 121 7.81 2.73 4.63
C CYS A 121 9.31 2.66 4.90
N LEU A 122 9.91 1.47 4.77
CA LEU A 122 11.35 1.26 4.96
C LEU A 122 12.19 2.10 4.00
N THR A 123 11.89 2.05 2.70
CA THR A 123 12.63 2.80 1.68
C THR A 123 12.49 4.30 1.89
N THR A 124 11.30 4.77 2.22
CA THR A 124 11.06 6.20 2.51
C THR A 124 11.81 6.63 3.77
N PHE A 125 11.82 5.80 4.81
CA PHE A 125 12.60 6.03 6.04
C PHE A 125 14.09 6.15 5.73
N TRP A 126 14.65 5.29 4.87
CA TRP A 126 16.07 5.35 4.49
C TRP A 126 16.40 6.61 3.69
N ILE A 127 15.59 6.94 2.68
CA ILE A 127 15.78 8.15 1.87
C ILE A 127 15.69 9.41 2.75
N GLY A 128 14.64 9.49 3.58
CA GLY A 128 14.43 10.62 4.48
C GLY A 128 15.60 10.80 5.44
N ASN A 129 16.08 9.73 6.08
CA ASN A 129 17.18 9.82 7.04
C ASN A 129 18.52 10.13 6.39
N HIS A 130 18.79 9.59 5.20
CA HIS A 130 20.02 9.89 4.50
C HIS A 130 20.09 11.38 4.09
N TRP A 131 18.94 12.01 3.85
CA TRP A 131 18.82 13.41 3.40
C TRP A 131 18.16 14.28 4.48
N LYS A 132 18.37 13.96 5.77
CA LYS A 132 17.60 14.52 6.89
C LYS A 132 17.56 16.05 6.91
N SER A 133 18.67 16.72 6.57
CA SER A 133 18.78 18.18 6.46
C SER A 133 17.85 18.82 5.43
N TYR A 134 17.43 18.08 4.40
CA TYR A 134 16.44 18.53 3.43
C TYR A 134 15.01 18.28 3.89
N PHE A 135 14.79 17.44 4.90
CA PHE A 135 13.46 17.05 5.36
C PHE A 135 12.99 17.82 6.59
N THR A 136 13.91 18.16 7.50
CA THR A 136 13.69 19.04 8.66
C THR A 136 13.76 20.50 8.26
#